data_AF-A0A524FH57-F1
#
_entry.id   AF-A0A524FH57-F1
#
_cell.length_a   1.000
_cell.length_b   1.000
_cell.length_c   1.000
_cell.angle_alpha   90.00
_cell.angle_beta   90.00
_cell.angle_gamma   90.00
#
_symmetry.space_group_name_H-M   'P 1'
#
loop_
_entity.id
_entity.type
_entity.pdbx_description
1 polymer ?
#
loop_
_entity_poly.entity_id
_entity_poly.type
_entity_poly.pdbx_seq_one_letter_code
_entity_poly.pdbx_strand_id
1 'polypeptide(L)'
;MPSCLICHMDIGDGGKDVEKSYSCPNGHPVHESCLAEWSLHSPKCPLCDKDYNSYTMAKIKALLEQKEKEKDISLEDTFLEQRRARIKQVAEKMVFLKQVDVITNLLEKQEYDKALKKLNIFDSQDLTKDNRHTILFLRGKTYYLKGRYDMAIGHLFKLTKEDFDFPDAFLYIGKSYEALGLSEKAKWAFDRVK
;
A
#
# COMPACT_ATOMS: atom_id res chain seq x y z
N MET A 1 50.55 -6.49 -5.69
CA MET A 1 49.31 -6.47 -6.48
C MET A 1 48.96 -5.01 -6.75
N PRO A 2 48.52 -4.63 -7.96
CA PRO A 2 48.08 -3.26 -8.19
C PRO A 2 46.83 -2.98 -7.35
N SER A 3 46.89 -1.98 -6.48
CA SER A 3 45.76 -1.52 -5.68
C SER A 3 45.18 -0.24 -6.28
N CYS A 4 43.87 -0.07 -6.16
CA CYS A 4 43.19 1.13 -6.61
C CYS A 4 43.66 2.35 -5.82
N LEU A 5 44.02 3.42 -6.53
CA LEU A 5 44.50 4.66 -5.92
C LEU A 5 43.47 5.32 -4.98
N ILE A 6 42.18 5.09 -5.21
CA ILE A 6 41.09 5.79 -4.51
C ILE A 6 40.57 4.99 -3.31
N CYS A 7 40.23 3.71 -3.51
CA CYS A 7 39.65 2.88 -2.46
C CYS A 7 40.66 1.94 -1.78
N HIS A 8 41.90 1.89 -2.28
CA HIS A 8 42.98 1.01 -1.80
C HIS A 8 42.69 -0.50 -1.85
N MET A 9 41.58 -0.92 -2.45
CA MET A 9 41.27 -2.33 -2.69
C MET A 9 42.05 -2.88 -3.89
N ASP A 10 42.27 -4.19 -3.89
CA ASP A 10 43.02 -4.87 -4.95
C ASP A 10 42.31 -4.80 -6.30
N ILE A 11 43.08 -4.56 -7.36
CA ILE A 11 42.65 -4.69 -8.75
C ILE A 11 43.07 -6.08 -9.21
N GLY A 12 42.19 -7.06 -9.02
CA GLY A 12 42.51 -8.49 -9.10
C GLY A 12 42.61 -9.06 -10.51
N ASP A 13 43.61 -9.93 -10.71
CA ASP A 13 43.73 -10.92 -11.79
C ASP A 13 42.89 -12.17 -11.46
N GLY A 14 41.92 -12.56 -12.33
CA GLY A 14 41.54 -13.97 -12.48
C GLY A 14 40.20 -14.50 -11.90
N GLY A 15 39.18 -13.68 -11.65
CA GLY A 15 37.82 -14.14 -11.29
C GLY A 15 36.74 -13.75 -12.32
N LYS A 16 35.58 -14.42 -12.33
CA LYS A 16 34.47 -14.13 -13.29
C LYS A 16 33.80 -12.76 -13.10
N ASP A 17 34.05 -12.07 -11.98
CA ASP A 17 33.48 -10.77 -11.63
C ASP A 17 34.57 -9.71 -11.36
N VAL A 18 35.57 -9.59 -12.25
CA VAL A 18 36.63 -8.58 -12.12
C VAL A 18 36.09 -7.23 -12.61
N GLU A 19 35.98 -6.27 -11.68
CA GLU A 19 35.65 -4.89 -11.99
C GLU A 19 36.70 -4.28 -12.93
N LYS A 20 36.25 -3.60 -14.00
CA LYS A 20 37.16 -2.96 -14.96
C LYS A 20 38.00 -1.90 -14.25
N SER A 21 39.27 -1.81 -14.62
CA SER A 21 40.19 -0.80 -14.11
C SER A 21 40.76 0.06 -15.24
N TYR A 22 41.09 1.30 -14.89
CA TYR A 22 41.75 2.26 -15.77
C TYR A 22 43.00 2.80 -15.08
N SER A 23 44.00 3.17 -15.88
CA SER A 23 45.21 3.81 -15.38
C SER A 23 45.39 5.19 -15.99
N CYS A 24 45.91 6.12 -15.21
CA CYS A 24 46.35 7.42 -15.75
C CYS A 24 47.59 7.23 -16.65
N PRO A 25 48.03 8.27 -17.40
CA PRO A 25 49.24 8.18 -18.23
C PRO A 25 50.52 7.82 -17.45
N ASN A 26 50.55 8.07 -16.13
CA ASN A 26 51.65 7.69 -15.23
C ASN A 26 51.48 6.28 -14.62
N GLY A 27 50.47 5.51 -15.02
CA GLY A 27 50.29 4.13 -14.60
C GLY A 27 49.57 3.92 -13.27
N HIS A 28 49.05 4.97 -12.61
CA HIS A 28 48.28 4.81 -11.37
C HIS A 28 46.90 4.18 -11.66
N PRO A 29 46.60 2.98 -11.13
CA PRO A 29 45.40 2.23 -11.49
C PRO A 29 44.22 2.58 -10.55
N VAL A 30 43.01 2.57 -11.10
CA VAL A 30 41.76 2.94 -10.43
C VAL A 30 40.62 2.05 -10.94
N HIS A 31 39.69 1.62 -10.08
CA HIS A 31 38.47 0.94 -10.51
C HIS A 31 37.56 1.85 -11.34
N GLU A 32 36.77 1.27 -12.24
CA GLU A 32 35.79 2.00 -13.06
C GLU A 32 34.76 2.77 -12.21
N SER A 33 34.26 2.16 -11.11
CA SER A 33 33.37 2.85 -10.16
C SER A 33 34.06 4.03 -9.47
N CYS A 34 35.27 3.80 -8.95
CA CYS A 34 36.05 4.80 -8.22
C CYS A 34 36.42 5.99 -9.12
N LEU A 35 36.80 5.72 -10.38
CA LEU A 35 37.09 6.77 -11.35
C LEU A 35 35.83 7.54 -11.74
N ALA A 36 34.69 6.85 -11.89
CA ALA A 36 33.42 7.50 -12.21
C ALA A 36 32.95 8.46 -11.10
N GLU A 37 33.06 8.07 -9.83
CA GLU A 37 32.75 8.95 -8.70
C GLU A 37 33.71 10.13 -8.61
N TRP A 38 35.01 9.89 -8.75
CA TRP A 38 36.01 10.96 -8.73
C TRP A 38 35.84 11.97 -9.87
N SER A 39 35.46 11.49 -11.06
CA SER A 39 35.25 12.32 -12.25
C SER A 39 34.12 13.34 -12.10
N LEU A 40 33.21 13.16 -11.12
CA LEU A 40 32.20 14.17 -10.77
C LEU A 40 32.83 15.43 -10.16
N HIS A 41 34.03 15.30 -9.58
CA HIS A 41 34.74 16.37 -8.90
C HIS A 41 35.96 16.85 -9.69
N SER A 42 36.73 15.94 -10.31
CA SER A 42 37.92 16.29 -11.11
C SER A 42 38.23 15.23 -12.18
N PRO A 43 38.56 15.63 -13.42
CA PRO A 43 38.99 14.71 -14.49
C PRO A 43 40.46 14.30 -14.39
N LYS A 44 41.17 14.72 -13.34
CA LYS A 44 42.62 14.50 -13.16
C LYS A 44 42.92 13.38 -12.18
N CYS A 45 44.08 12.74 -12.33
CA CYS A 45 44.56 11.76 -11.37
C CYS A 45 44.81 12.41 -9.99
N PRO A 46 44.24 11.87 -8.90
CA PRO A 46 44.40 12.41 -7.54
C PRO A 46 45.87 12.51 -7.07
N LEU A 47 46.75 11.67 -7.63
CA LEU A 47 48.14 11.56 -7.18
C LEU A 47 49.12 12.39 -8.03
N CYS A 48 48.93 12.45 -9.35
CA CYS A 48 49.88 13.12 -10.24
C CYS A 48 49.31 14.31 -11.02
N ASP A 49 48.05 14.68 -10.77
CA ASP A 49 47.34 15.81 -11.39
C ASP A 49 47.30 15.79 -12.93
N LYS A 50 47.63 14.65 -13.55
CA LYS A 50 47.52 14.46 -15.00
C LYS A 50 46.11 14.10 -15.40
N ASP A 51 45.66 14.64 -16.52
CA ASP A 51 44.40 14.27 -17.15
C ASP A 51 44.42 12.81 -17.58
N TYR A 52 43.30 12.12 -17.37
CA TYR A 52 43.08 10.82 -17.98
C TYR A 52 42.88 10.97 -19.50
N ASN A 53 43.15 9.89 -20.24
CA ASN A 53 42.95 9.88 -21.70
C ASN A 53 41.51 10.27 -22.05
N SER A 54 41.34 11.07 -23.12
CA SER A 54 40.04 11.50 -23.64
C SER A 54 39.10 10.32 -23.91
N TYR A 55 39.63 9.19 -24.41
CA TYR A 55 38.86 7.97 -24.60
C TYR A 55 38.30 7.40 -23.28
N THR A 56 39.14 7.34 -22.24
CA THR A 56 38.74 6.87 -20.91
C THR A 56 37.69 7.79 -20.30
N MET A 57 37.91 9.11 -20.37
CA MET A 57 36.96 10.08 -19.83
C MET A 57 35.64 10.11 -20.60
N ALA A 58 35.64 9.94 -21.92
CA ALA A 58 34.42 9.81 -22.71
C ALA A 58 33.61 8.58 -22.31
N LYS A 59 34.29 7.46 -22.04
CA LYS A 59 33.64 6.22 -21.59
C LYS A 59 33.06 6.36 -20.19
N ILE A 60 33.81 6.94 -19.24
CA ILE A 60 33.32 7.22 -17.88
C ILE A 60 32.12 8.16 -17.91
N LYS A 61 32.17 9.23 -18.72
CA LYS A 61 31.04 10.15 -18.90
C LYS A 61 29.80 9.44 -19.44
N ALA A 62 29.95 8.61 -20.49
CA ALA A 62 28.84 7.84 -21.05
C ALA A 62 28.22 6.88 -20.01
N LEU A 63 29.05 6.26 -19.14
CA LEU A 63 28.57 5.40 -18.06
C LEU A 63 27.79 6.18 -16.99
N LEU A 64 28.24 7.38 -16.62
CA LEU A 64 27.52 8.24 -15.69
C LEU A 64 26.17 8.69 -16.26
N GLU A 65 26.14 9.13 -17.52
CA GLU A 65 24.90 9.50 -18.22
C GLU A 65 23.92 8.32 -18.34
N GLN A 66 24.42 7.11 -18.58
CA GLN A 66 23.60 5.91 -18.60
C GLN A 66 23.01 5.60 -17.23
N LYS A 67 23.82 5.66 -16.16
CA LYS A 67 23.36 5.44 -14.79
C LYS A 67 22.33 6.48 -14.34
N GLU A 68 22.49 7.73 -14.76
CA GLU A 68 21.52 8.80 -14.49
C GLU A 68 20.18 8.51 -15.17
N LYS A 69 20.19 8.16 -16.47
CA LYS A 69 18.97 7.77 -17.19
C LYS A 69 18.30 6.53 -16.59
N GLU A 70 19.07 5.53 -16.18
CA GLU A 70 18.54 4.32 -15.51
C GLU A 70 17.86 4.66 -14.18
N LYS A 71 18.42 5.59 -13.40
CA LYS A 71 17.80 6.10 -12.16
C LYS A 71 16.50 6.85 -12.46
N ASP A 72 16.49 7.70 -13.47
CA ASP A 72 15.29 8.47 -13.85
C ASP A 72 14.16 7.53 -14.31
N ILE A 73 14.47 6.52 -15.13
CA ILE A 73 13.51 5.50 -15.56
C ILE A 73 13.00 4.71 -14.34
N SER A 74 13.89 4.30 -13.44
CA SER A 74 13.52 3.57 -12.22
C SER A 74 12.60 4.41 -11.33
N LEU A 75 12.87 5.70 -11.16
CA LEU A 75 12.02 6.62 -10.41
C LEU A 75 10.63 6.75 -11.05
N GLU A 76 10.56 6.94 -12.37
CA GLU A 76 9.29 7.02 -13.10
C GLU A 76 8.47 5.71 -12.97
N ASP A 77 9.12 4.55 -13.12
CA ASP A 77 8.46 3.25 -12.94
C ASP A 77 7.88 3.09 -11.53
N THR A 78 8.65 3.47 -10.49
CA THR A 78 8.14 3.42 -9.11
C THR A 78 6.96 4.37 -8.90
N PHE A 79 6.97 5.56 -9.51
CA PHE A 79 5.85 6.50 -9.44
C PHE A 79 4.60 5.95 -10.14
N LEU A 80 4.77 5.33 -11.32
CA LEU A 80 3.69 4.69 -12.05
C LEU A 80 3.08 3.52 -11.26
N GLU A 81 3.89 2.70 -10.60
CA GLU A 81 3.41 1.63 -9.73
C GLU A 81 2.60 2.16 -8.54
N GLN A 82 3.12 3.17 -7.84
CA GLN A 82 2.40 3.82 -6.74
C GLN A 82 1.07 4.42 -7.22
N ARG A 83 1.07 5.08 -8.38
CA ARG A 83 -0.15 5.64 -8.97
C ARG A 83 -1.16 4.55 -9.32
N ARG A 84 -0.72 3.44 -9.91
CA ARG A 84 -1.58 2.28 -10.20
C ARG A 84 -2.17 1.67 -8.93
N ALA A 85 -1.36 1.51 -7.87
CA ALA A 85 -1.82 1.00 -6.58
C ALA A 85 -2.90 1.91 -5.96
N ARG A 86 -2.70 3.23 -5.99
CA ARG A 86 -3.72 4.20 -5.52
C ARG A 86 -5.00 4.13 -6.34
N ILE A 87 -4.91 4.05 -7.67
CA ILE A 87 -6.10 3.92 -8.54
C ILE A 87 -6.85 2.63 -8.21
N LYS A 88 -6.14 1.51 -8.03
CA LYS A 88 -6.74 0.23 -7.66
C LYS A 88 -7.48 0.33 -6.32
N GLN A 89 -6.86 0.92 -5.31
CA GLN A 89 -7.46 1.10 -3.99
C GLN A 89 -8.74 1.97 -4.06
N VAL A 90 -8.72 3.06 -4.83
CA VAL A 90 -9.89 3.92 -5.03
C VAL A 90 -10.99 3.16 -5.78
N ALA A 91 -10.64 2.40 -6.81
CA ALA A 91 -11.61 1.60 -7.57
C ALA A 91 -12.28 0.54 -6.70
N GLU A 92 -11.52 -0.19 -5.87
CA GLU A 92 -12.06 -1.17 -4.91
C GLU A 92 -13.03 -0.50 -3.93
N LYS A 93 -12.65 0.67 -3.38
CA LYS A 93 -13.53 1.45 -2.50
C LYS A 93 -14.81 1.90 -3.22
N MET A 94 -14.72 2.36 -4.45
CA MET A 94 -15.89 2.77 -5.25
C MET A 94 -16.83 1.58 -5.53
N VAL A 95 -16.28 0.41 -5.87
CA VAL A 95 -17.08 -0.80 -6.09
C VAL A 95 -17.83 -1.18 -4.81
N PHE A 96 -17.15 -1.15 -3.66
CA PHE A 96 -17.78 -1.43 -2.38
C PHE A 96 -18.91 -0.43 -2.06
N LEU A 97 -18.66 0.88 -2.20
CA LEU A 97 -19.67 1.92 -1.97
C LEU A 97 -20.88 1.76 -2.88
N LYS A 98 -20.67 1.40 -4.16
CA LYS A 98 -21.76 1.13 -5.10
C LYS A 98 -22.59 -0.08 -4.68
N GLN A 99 -21.95 -1.13 -4.15
CA GLN A 99 -22.68 -2.29 -3.63
C GLN A 99 -23.50 -1.94 -2.39
N VAL A 100 -22.95 -1.12 -1.48
CA VAL A 100 -23.66 -0.58 -0.33
C VAL A 100 -24.87 0.24 -0.76
N ASP A 101 -24.72 1.13 -1.75
CA ASP A 101 -25.81 1.95 -2.29
C ASP A 101 -26.95 1.09 -2.89
N VAL A 102 -26.59 0.03 -3.63
CA VAL A 102 -27.58 -0.94 -4.12
C VAL A 102 -28.33 -1.60 -2.96
N ILE A 103 -27.63 -1.97 -1.87
CA ILE A 103 -28.25 -2.59 -0.70
C ILE A 103 -29.18 -1.58 0.00
N THR A 104 -28.75 -0.35 0.22
CA THR A 104 -29.58 0.68 0.87
C THR A 104 -30.84 0.98 0.06
N ASN A 105 -30.73 1.07 -1.27
CA ASN A 105 -31.87 1.23 -2.17
C ASN A 105 -32.86 0.05 -2.06
N LEU A 106 -32.36 -1.18 -1.96
CA LEU A 106 -33.22 -2.36 -1.73
C LEU A 106 -33.94 -2.30 -0.38
N LEU A 107 -33.29 -1.77 0.66
CA LEU A 107 -33.93 -1.58 1.97
C LEU A 107 -35.02 -0.51 1.94
N GLU A 108 -34.81 0.59 1.22
CA GLU A 108 -35.83 1.63 1.02
C GLU A 108 -37.06 1.09 0.28
N LYS A 109 -36.84 0.21 -0.69
CA LYS A 109 -37.91 -0.50 -1.41
C LYS A 109 -38.52 -1.68 -0.63
N GLN A 110 -38.06 -1.92 0.60
CA GLN A 110 -38.46 -3.05 1.45
C GLN A 110 -38.19 -4.43 0.84
N GLU A 111 -37.26 -4.52 -0.11
CA GLU A 111 -36.85 -5.76 -0.78
C GLU A 111 -35.78 -6.51 0.05
N TYR A 112 -36.12 -6.85 1.30
CA TYR A 112 -35.17 -7.34 2.30
C TYR A 112 -34.47 -8.64 1.91
N ASP A 113 -35.18 -9.57 1.27
CA ASP A 113 -34.57 -10.84 0.84
C ASP A 113 -33.51 -10.65 -0.25
N LYS A 114 -33.72 -9.69 -1.15
CA LYS A 114 -32.71 -9.33 -2.17
C LYS A 114 -31.53 -8.63 -1.53
N ALA A 115 -31.77 -7.74 -0.55
CA ALA A 115 -30.72 -7.08 0.22
C ALA A 115 -29.84 -8.11 0.96
N LEU A 116 -30.44 -9.09 1.64
CA LEU A 116 -29.72 -10.19 2.31
C LEU A 116 -28.92 -11.03 1.31
N LYS A 117 -29.49 -11.39 0.15
CA LYS A 117 -28.74 -12.11 -0.90
C LYS A 117 -27.52 -11.33 -1.35
N LYS A 118 -27.62 -10.01 -1.51
CA LYS A 118 -26.47 -9.16 -1.86
C LYS A 118 -25.46 -9.09 -0.72
N LEU A 119 -25.91 -9.03 0.52
CA LEU A 119 -25.04 -9.02 1.71
C LEU A 119 -24.27 -10.34 1.90
N ASN A 120 -24.83 -11.48 1.51
CA ASN A 120 -24.17 -12.79 1.63
C ASN A 120 -22.97 -12.96 0.68
N ILE A 121 -22.90 -12.17 -0.40
CA ILE A 121 -21.75 -12.19 -1.33
C ILE A 121 -20.45 -11.78 -0.61
N PHE A 122 -20.56 -11.04 0.49
CA PHE A 122 -19.43 -10.60 1.29
C PHE A 122 -18.93 -11.65 2.30
N ASP A 123 -19.63 -12.76 2.52
CA ASP A 123 -19.19 -13.78 3.49
C ASP A 123 -17.87 -14.46 3.08
N SER A 124 -17.61 -14.55 1.78
CA SER A 124 -16.40 -15.16 1.22
C SER A 124 -15.34 -14.14 0.82
N GLN A 125 -15.49 -12.87 1.20
CA GLN A 125 -14.56 -11.80 0.85
C GLN A 125 -13.71 -11.38 2.05
N ASP A 126 -12.42 -11.16 1.81
CA ASP A 126 -11.54 -10.51 2.77
C ASP A 126 -11.82 -9.01 2.80
N LEU A 127 -12.62 -8.59 3.77
CA LEU A 127 -12.99 -7.19 3.97
C LEU A 127 -12.02 -6.48 4.89
N THR A 128 -11.76 -5.21 4.58
CA THR A 128 -11.19 -4.28 5.57
C THR A 128 -12.11 -4.19 6.79
N LYS A 129 -11.54 -3.80 7.93
CA LYS A 129 -12.30 -3.65 9.19
C LYS A 129 -13.54 -2.76 9.00
N ASP A 130 -13.36 -1.60 8.38
CA ASP A 130 -14.44 -0.62 8.14
C ASP A 130 -15.55 -1.18 7.24
N ASN A 131 -15.17 -1.91 6.17
CA ASN A 131 -16.13 -2.52 5.26
C ASN A 131 -16.90 -3.64 5.98
N ARG A 132 -16.22 -4.47 6.78
CA ARG A 132 -16.86 -5.52 7.58
C ARG A 132 -17.87 -4.94 8.56
N HIS A 133 -17.52 -3.85 9.25
CA HIS A 133 -18.44 -3.14 10.15
C HIS A 133 -19.69 -2.67 9.42
N THR A 134 -19.51 -2.06 8.25
CA THR A 134 -20.62 -1.60 7.39
C THR A 134 -21.53 -2.76 6.99
N ILE A 135 -20.98 -3.90 6.58
CA ILE A 135 -21.77 -5.09 6.20
C ILE A 135 -22.51 -5.67 7.41
N LEU A 136 -21.88 -5.76 8.59
CA LEU A 136 -22.53 -6.22 9.82
C LEU A 136 -23.70 -5.31 10.21
N PHE A 137 -23.50 -4.00 10.14
CA PHE A 137 -24.55 -3.01 10.39
C PHE A 137 -25.72 -3.18 9.43
N LEU A 138 -25.44 -3.25 8.12
CA LEU A 138 -26.49 -3.40 7.10
C LEU A 138 -27.26 -4.71 7.28
N ARG A 139 -26.60 -5.82 7.64
CA ARG A 139 -27.29 -7.09 7.98
C ARG A 139 -28.22 -6.92 9.17
N GLY A 140 -27.70 -6.35 10.25
CA GLY A 140 -28.46 -6.05 11.46
C GLY A 140 -29.71 -5.23 11.16
N LYS A 141 -29.53 -4.11 10.45
CA LYS A 141 -30.61 -3.22 9.99
C LYS A 141 -31.60 -3.97 9.09
N THR A 142 -31.13 -4.78 8.16
CA THR A 142 -32.00 -5.54 7.24
C THR A 142 -32.88 -6.53 8.00
N TYR A 143 -32.31 -7.29 8.94
CA TYR A 143 -33.08 -8.21 9.77
C TYR A 143 -34.07 -7.49 10.67
N TYR A 144 -33.68 -6.33 11.24
CA TYR A 144 -34.58 -5.49 12.02
C TYR A 144 -35.79 -5.05 11.19
N LEU A 145 -35.56 -4.50 9.99
CA LEU A 145 -36.64 -4.05 9.09
C LEU A 145 -37.54 -5.21 8.62
N LYS A 146 -36.99 -6.43 8.52
CA LYS A 146 -37.75 -7.65 8.23
C LYS A 146 -38.53 -8.18 9.46
N GLY A 147 -38.37 -7.57 10.63
CA GLY A 147 -39.01 -8.00 11.89
C GLY A 147 -38.33 -9.19 12.58
N ARG A 148 -37.11 -9.56 12.16
CA ARG A 148 -36.31 -10.64 12.75
C ARG A 148 -35.32 -10.05 13.77
N TYR A 149 -35.87 -9.62 14.89
CA TYR A 149 -35.15 -8.85 15.93
C TYR A 149 -34.03 -9.65 16.60
N ASP A 150 -34.21 -10.95 16.79
CA ASP A 150 -33.21 -11.89 17.31
C ASP A 150 -31.92 -11.89 16.47
N MET A 151 -32.07 -12.06 15.15
CA MET A 151 -30.95 -12.05 14.21
C MET A 151 -30.35 -10.65 14.08
N ALA A 152 -31.18 -9.61 14.08
CA ALA A 152 -30.71 -8.22 14.05
C ALA A 152 -29.75 -7.95 15.21
N ILE A 153 -30.15 -8.28 16.44
CA ILE A 153 -29.32 -8.15 17.63
C ILE A 153 -28.02 -8.95 17.46
N GLY A 154 -28.09 -10.20 17.00
CA GLY A 154 -26.90 -11.03 16.83
C GLY A 154 -25.82 -10.41 15.94
N HIS A 155 -26.21 -9.80 14.82
CA HIS A 155 -25.28 -9.13 13.91
C HIS A 155 -24.78 -7.79 14.45
N LEU A 156 -25.67 -6.97 15.00
CA LEU A 156 -25.31 -5.66 15.57
C LEU A 156 -24.43 -5.81 16.80
N PHE A 157 -24.67 -6.83 17.63
CA PHE A 157 -23.88 -7.06 18.84
C PHE A 157 -22.46 -7.55 18.52
N LYS A 158 -22.29 -8.28 17.40
CA LYS A 158 -20.95 -8.59 16.87
C LYS A 158 -20.22 -7.30 16.48
N LEU A 159 -20.90 -6.37 15.80
CA LEU A 159 -20.35 -5.06 15.46
C LEU A 159 -19.96 -4.28 16.72
N THR A 160 -20.83 -4.16 17.72
CA THR A 160 -20.54 -3.39 18.94
C THR A 160 -19.43 -3.98 19.81
N LYS A 161 -19.08 -5.26 19.62
CA LYS A 161 -17.93 -5.89 20.28
C LYS A 161 -16.60 -5.53 19.62
N GLU A 162 -16.60 -5.31 18.30
CA GLU A 162 -15.41 -4.89 17.54
C GLU A 162 -15.22 -3.36 17.59
N ASP A 163 -16.33 -2.62 17.67
CA ASP A 163 -16.38 -1.17 17.72
C ASP A 163 -17.42 -0.69 18.71
N PHE A 164 -16.96 -0.20 19.86
CA PHE A 164 -17.85 0.29 20.90
C PHE A 164 -18.45 1.67 20.58
N ASP A 165 -17.98 2.35 19.53
CA ASP A 165 -18.42 3.69 19.14
C ASP A 165 -19.28 3.64 17.87
N PHE A 166 -20.35 2.83 17.92
CA PHE A 166 -21.33 2.70 16.85
C PHE A 166 -22.75 3.01 17.37
N PRO A 167 -23.11 4.29 17.55
CA PRO A 167 -24.38 4.69 18.17
C PRO A 167 -25.61 4.14 17.43
N ASP A 168 -25.55 4.12 16.10
CA ASP A 168 -26.62 3.56 15.27
C ASP A 168 -26.84 2.06 15.52
N ALA A 169 -25.77 1.29 15.79
CA ALA A 169 -25.90 -0.12 16.09
C ALA A 169 -26.62 -0.33 17.43
N PHE A 170 -26.26 0.45 18.46
CA PHE A 170 -26.96 0.43 19.75
C PHE A 170 -28.42 0.86 19.63
N LEU A 171 -28.73 1.84 18.78
CA LEU A 171 -30.09 2.27 18.51
C LEU A 171 -30.95 1.12 17.96
N TYR A 172 -30.45 0.40 16.95
CA TYR A 172 -31.17 -0.74 16.37
C TYR A 172 -31.24 -1.95 17.32
N ILE A 173 -30.22 -2.18 18.16
CA ILE A 173 -30.27 -3.20 19.22
C ILE A 173 -31.37 -2.86 20.23
N GLY A 174 -31.43 -1.61 20.71
CA GLY A 174 -32.44 -1.14 21.66
C GLY A 174 -33.85 -1.28 21.10
N LYS A 175 -34.07 -0.82 19.86
CA LYS A 175 -35.35 -1.00 19.16
C LYS A 175 -35.73 -2.47 18.95
N SER A 176 -34.74 -3.33 18.69
CA SER A 176 -34.97 -4.77 18.57
C SER A 176 -35.38 -5.40 19.90
N TYR A 177 -34.75 -5.00 21.01
CA TYR A 177 -35.14 -5.47 22.35
C TYR A 177 -36.53 -4.98 22.76
N GLU A 178 -36.86 -3.73 22.45
CA GLU A 178 -38.18 -3.16 22.70
C GLU A 178 -39.27 -3.94 21.94
N ALA A 179 -39.03 -4.23 20.65
CA ALA A 179 -39.95 -5.04 19.85
C ALA A 179 -40.11 -6.49 20.35
N LEU A 180 -39.14 -7.00 21.11
CA LEU A 180 -39.20 -8.29 21.80
C LEU A 180 -39.78 -8.20 23.23
N GLY A 181 -40.17 -7.01 23.70
CA GLY A 181 -40.71 -6.78 25.05
C GLY A 181 -39.66 -6.79 26.16
N LEU A 182 -38.37 -6.67 25.83
CA LEU A 182 -37.24 -6.74 26.77
C LEU A 182 -36.80 -5.34 27.21
N SER A 183 -37.68 -4.61 27.91
CA SER A 183 -37.52 -3.17 28.22
C SER A 183 -36.22 -2.82 28.96
N GLU A 184 -35.77 -3.63 29.90
CA GLU A 184 -34.52 -3.37 30.64
C GLU A 184 -33.28 -3.47 29.74
N LYS A 185 -33.27 -4.43 28.80
CA LYS A 185 -32.18 -4.54 27.82
C LYS A 185 -32.23 -3.44 26.76
N ALA A 186 -33.44 -2.99 26.41
CA ALA A 186 -33.62 -1.86 25.51
C ALA A 186 -33.03 -0.57 26.11
N LYS A 187 -33.35 -0.25 27.38
CA LYS A 187 -32.76 0.88 28.11
C LYS A 187 -31.24 0.82 28.11
N TRP A 188 -30.66 -0.33 28.47
CA TRP A 188 -29.21 -0.53 28.47
C TRP A 188 -28.56 -0.20 27.10
N ALA A 189 -29.24 -0.53 26.00
CA ALA A 189 -28.75 -0.24 24.66
C ALA A 189 -28.90 1.25 24.33
N PHE A 190 -30.05 1.85 24.65
CA PHE A 190 -30.30 3.28 24.41
C PHE A 190 -29.37 4.19 25.20
N ASP A 191 -28.98 3.82 26.42
CA ASP A 191 -28.01 4.56 27.22
C ASP A 191 -26.61 4.67 26.57
N ARG A 192 -26.34 3.82 25.57
CA ARG A 192 -25.10 3.78 24.80
C ARG A 192 -25.20 4.44 23.43
N VAL A 193 -26.38 4.96 23.08
CA VAL A 193 -26.54 5.85 21.92
C VAL A 193 -26.09 7.23 22.37
N LYS A 194 -24.78 7.48 22.32
CA LYS A 194 -24.15 8.75 22.69
C LYS A 194 -23.37 9.32 21.52
#